data_AF-A0A8T0G1N0-F1
#
_entry.id   AF-A0A8T0G1N0-F1
#
_cell.length_a   1.000
_cell.length_b   1.000
_cell.length_c   1.000
_cell.angle_alpha   90.00
_cell.angle_beta   90.00
_cell.angle_gamma   90.00
#
_symmetry.space_group_name_H-M   'P 1'
#
loop_
_entity.id
_entity.type
_entity.pdbx_description
1 polymer ?
#
loop_
_entity_poly.entity_id
_entity_poly.type
_entity_poly.pdbx_seq_one_letter_code
_entity_poly.pdbx_strand_id
1 'polypeptide(L)'
;MVITLVVSIQEDTLGEIRTVESEAAAYFDQISRYFLTRGKIVSKVAKYPHVDDFRRTVSELDEKEFLSMRLIICELRNHYATLHDLITKNLEKIKKPRTSNADTMY
;
A
#
# COMPACT_ATOMS: atom_id res chain seq x y z
N MET A 1 25.12 -23.63 0.75
CA MET A 1 24.15 -23.39 -0.32
C MET A 1 22.71 -23.41 0.20
N VAL A 2 22.25 -24.45 0.92
CA VAL A 2 20.88 -24.52 1.46
C VAL A 2 20.59 -23.46 2.55
N ILE A 3 21.55 -23.14 3.42
CA ILE A 3 21.38 -22.14 4.50
C ILE A 3 21.12 -20.73 3.94
N THR A 4 21.81 -20.35 2.85
CA THR A 4 21.67 -19.05 2.21
C THR A 4 20.29 -18.87 1.55
N LEU A 5 19.72 -19.95 1.01
CA LEU A 5 18.42 -19.92 0.33
C LEU A 5 17.23 -19.73 1.28
N VAL A 6 17.33 -20.17 2.54
CA VAL A 6 16.20 -20.05 3.48
C VAL A 6 16.17 -18.67 4.14
N VAL A 7 17.34 -18.07 4.38
CA VAL A 7 17.45 -16.66 4.79
C VAL A 7 16.91 -15.75 3.67
N SER A 8 17.21 -16.06 2.41
CA SER A 8 16.64 -15.35 1.24
C SER A 8 15.11 -15.31 1.28
N ILE A 9 14.43 -16.40 1.61
CA ILE A 9 12.96 -16.45 1.65
C ILE A 9 12.39 -15.51 2.73
N GLN A 10 13.06 -15.41 3.89
CA GLN A 10 12.65 -14.47 4.93
C GLN A 10 12.89 -13.02 4.50
N GLU A 11 14.05 -12.74 3.89
CA GLU A 11 14.40 -11.41 3.37
C GLU A 11 13.45 -10.97 2.25
N ASP A 12 13.13 -11.85 1.31
CA ASP A 12 12.20 -11.60 0.21
C ASP A 12 10.79 -11.33 0.73
N THR A 13 10.31 -12.15 1.69
CA THR A 13 8.99 -11.95 2.31
C THR A 13 8.92 -10.63 3.08
N LEU A 14 9.98 -10.29 3.83
CA LEU A 14 10.06 -9.03 4.55
C LEU A 14 10.14 -7.83 3.59
N GLY A 15 10.84 -8.00 2.47
CA GLY A 15 10.92 -7.01 1.40
C GLY A 15 9.52 -6.66 0.88
N GLU A 16 8.72 -7.66 0.54
CA GLU A 16 7.36 -7.46 0.04
C GLU A 16 6.46 -6.77 1.08
N ILE A 17 6.54 -7.18 2.36
CA ILE A 17 5.79 -6.54 3.45
C ILE A 17 6.14 -5.05 3.55
N ARG A 18 7.43 -4.70 3.46
CA ARG A 18 7.89 -3.30 3.51
C ARG A 18 7.44 -2.49 2.30
N THR A 19 7.39 -3.11 1.13
CA THR A 19 6.84 -2.47 -0.09
C THR A 19 5.37 -2.11 0.14
N VAL A 20 4.55 -3.07 0.58
CA VAL A 20 3.13 -2.85 0.87
C VAL A 20 2.93 -1.79 1.96
N GLU A 21 3.75 -1.81 3.02
CA GLU A 21 3.73 -0.79 4.07
C GLU A 21 4.03 0.61 3.52
N SER A 22 5.03 0.73 2.65
CA SER A 22 5.41 2.01 2.03
C SER A 22 4.31 2.55 1.13
N GLU A 23 3.64 1.69 0.36
CA GLU A 23 2.50 2.07 -0.47
C GLU A 23 1.30 2.51 0.38
N ALA A 24 1.02 1.79 1.48
CA ALA A 24 -0.03 2.18 2.42
C ALA A 24 0.23 3.55 3.04
N ALA A 25 1.48 3.85 3.41
CA ALA A 25 1.88 5.18 3.88
C ALA A 25 1.62 6.28 2.83
N ALA A 26 1.92 6.00 1.56
CA ALA A 26 1.68 6.94 0.47
C ALA A 26 0.17 7.25 0.25
N TYR A 27 -0.72 6.30 0.55
CA TYR A 27 -2.17 6.53 0.51
C TYR A 27 -2.63 7.53 1.57
N PHE A 28 -2.09 7.47 2.80
CA PHE A 28 -2.40 8.45 3.85
C PHE A 28 -1.94 9.87 3.47
N ASP A 29 -0.76 9.97 2.85
CA ASP A 29 -0.27 11.25 2.33
C ASP A 29 -1.17 11.79 1.22
N GLN A 30 -1.70 10.91 0.36
CA GLN A 30 -2.63 11.33 -0.68
C GLN A 30 -3.91 11.94 -0.10
N ILE A 31 -4.51 11.30 0.90
CA ILE A 31 -5.71 11.80 1.58
C ILE A 31 -5.43 13.20 2.16
N SER A 32 -4.28 13.38 2.81
CA SER A 32 -3.87 14.68 3.35
C SER A 32 -3.70 15.74 2.25
N ARG A 33 -3.09 15.37 1.11
CA ARG A 33 -2.92 16.27 -0.05
C ARG A 33 -4.25 16.66 -0.68
N TYR A 34 -5.24 15.77 -0.73
CA TYR A 34 -6.58 16.09 -1.23
C TYR A 34 -7.20 17.24 -0.43
N PHE A 35 -7.24 17.13 0.91
CA PHE A 35 -7.81 18.18 1.75
C PHE A 35 -7.07 19.52 1.61
N LEU A 36 -5.74 19.50 1.56
CA LEU A 36 -4.95 20.72 1.37
C LEU A 36 -5.24 21.37 0.01
N THR A 37 -5.31 20.58 -1.06
CA THR A 37 -5.55 21.06 -2.42
C THR A 37 -6.96 21.61 -2.55
N ARG A 38 -7.95 20.87 -2.04
CA ARG A 38 -9.34 21.28 -2.03
C ARG A 38 -9.53 22.59 -1.28
N GLY A 39 -8.95 22.74 -0.09
CA GLY A 39 -8.99 23.99 0.68
C GLY A 39 -8.42 25.18 -0.08
N LYS A 40 -7.31 25.00 -0.81
CA LYS A 40 -6.74 26.04 -1.67
C LYS A 40 -7.69 26.46 -2.78
N ILE A 41 -8.36 25.51 -3.46
CA ILE A 41 -9.29 25.83 -4.55
C ILE A 41 -10.55 26.49 -4.00
N VAL A 42 -11.11 25.99 -2.89
CA VAL A 42 -12.26 26.62 -2.23
C VAL A 42 -11.97 28.06 -1.82
N SER A 43 -10.74 28.35 -1.36
CA SER A 43 -10.34 29.73 -1.08
C SER A 43 -10.36 30.62 -2.34
N LYS A 44 -10.07 30.07 -3.52
CA LYS A 44 -10.18 30.79 -4.81
C LYS A 44 -11.63 30.99 -5.22
N VAL A 45 -12.52 30.01 -5.00
CA VAL A 45 -13.97 30.17 -5.23
C VAL A 45 -14.52 31.35 -4.42
N ALA A 46 -14.12 31.48 -3.15
CA ALA A 46 -14.55 32.58 -2.30
C ALA A 46 -13.98 33.94 -2.75
N LYS A 47 -12.71 33.97 -3.19
CA LYS A 47 -12.03 35.20 -3.65
C LYS A 47 -12.50 35.67 -5.03
N TYR A 48 -12.87 34.75 -5.91
CA TYR A 48 -13.21 35.01 -7.30
C TYR A 48 -14.54 34.34 -7.67
N PRO A 49 -15.67 34.81 -7.10
CA PRO A 49 -16.95 34.13 -7.24
C PRO A 49 -17.52 34.14 -8.67
N HIS A 50 -17.01 35.01 -9.55
CA HIS A 50 -17.38 35.12 -10.96
C HIS A 50 -16.61 34.16 -11.88
N VAL A 51 -15.60 33.45 -11.35
CA VAL A 51 -14.80 32.48 -12.11
C VAL A 51 -15.32 31.08 -11.79
N ASP A 52 -16.25 30.60 -12.63
CA ASP A 52 -16.92 29.31 -12.43
C ASP A 52 -15.97 28.11 -12.53
N ASP A 53 -14.84 28.26 -13.23
CA ASP A 53 -13.82 27.22 -13.34
C ASP A 53 -13.29 26.76 -11.98
N PHE A 54 -13.23 27.63 -10.96
CA PHE A 54 -12.82 27.21 -9.63
C PHE A 54 -13.84 26.28 -8.98
N ARG A 55 -15.14 26.51 -9.18
CA ARG A 55 -16.19 25.60 -8.68
C ARG A 55 -16.12 24.26 -9.40
N ARG A 56 -15.95 24.30 -10.72
CA ARG A 56 -15.78 23.09 -11.54
C ARG A 56 -14.56 22.28 -11.11
N THR A 57 -13.43 22.96 -10.85
CA THR A 57 -12.20 22.30 -10.38
C THR A 57 -12.41 21.58 -9.03
N VAL A 58 -13.22 22.14 -8.12
CA VAL A 58 -13.57 21.43 -6.88
C VAL A 58 -14.32 20.14 -7.19
N SER A 59 -15.34 20.19 -8.05
CA SER A 59 -16.10 19.00 -8.44
C SER A 59 -15.22 17.94 -9.10
N GLU A 60 -14.36 18.33 -10.03
CA GLU A 60 -13.43 17.41 -10.71
C GLU A 60 -12.40 16.81 -9.74
N LEU A 61 -11.91 17.59 -8.78
CA LEU A 61 -11.02 17.08 -7.73
C LEU A 61 -11.74 16.05 -6.83
N ASP A 62 -12.97 16.36 -6.42
CA ASP A 62 -13.77 15.48 -5.55
C ASP A 62 -14.12 14.16 -6.28
N GLU A 63 -14.46 14.21 -7.57
CA GLU A 63 -14.72 13.02 -8.40
C GLU A 63 -13.45 12.16 -8.60
N LYS A 64 -12.32 12.81 -8.88
CA LYS A 64 -11.02 12.13 -8.97
C LYS A 64 -10.67 11.43 -7.66
N GLU A 65 -10.86 12.09 -6.52
CA GLU A 65 -10.53 11.51 -5.21
C GLU A 65 -11.42 10.31 -4.89
N PHE A 66 -12.71 10.38 -5.22
CA PHE A 66 -13.62 9.24 -5.07
C PHE A 66 -13.14 8.00 -5.86
N LEU A 67 -12.78 8.19 -7.14
CA LEU A 67 -12.24 7.10 -7.96
C LEU A 67 -10.93 6.57 -7.39
N SER A 68 -10.04 7.47 -6.94
CA SER A 68 -8.77 7.07 -6.37
C SER A 68 -8.93 6.27 -5.07
N MET A 69 -9.85 6.66 -4.17
CA MET A 69 -10.13 5.91 -2.95
C MET A 69 -10.66 4.51 -3.25
N ARG A 70 -11.51 4.37 -4.28
CA ARG A 70 -11.99 3.05 -4.72
C ARG A 70 -10.86 2.16 -5.22
N LEU A 71 -9.92 2.72 -5.99
CA LEU A 71 -8.74 1.98 -6.45
C LEU A 71 -7.85 1.57 -5.27
N ILE A 72 -7.61 2.47 -4.31
CA ILE A 72 -6.83 2.17 -3.10
C ILE A 72 -7.44 1.00 -2.33
N ILE A 73 -8.78 0.95 -2.16
CA ILE A 73 -9.44 -0.19 -1.50
C ILE A 73 -9.21 -1.50 -2.26
N CYS A 74 -9.28 -1.46 -3.60
CA CYS A 74 -8.97 -2.63 -4.43
C CYS A 74 -7.52 -3.08 -4.24
N GLU A 75 -6.56 -2.15 -4.24
CA GLU A 75 -5.15 -2.48 -4.03
C GLU A 75 -4.88 -3.02 -2.63
N LEU A 76 -5.48 -2.44 -1.58
CA LEU A 76 -5.37 -2.98 -0.22
C LEU A 76 -5.85 -4.44 -0.15
N ARG A 77 -7.00 -4.75 -0.77
CA ARG A 77 -7.50 -6.14 -0.84
C ARG A 77 -6.52 -7.04 -1.58
N ASN A 78 -5.97 -6.57 -2.71
CA ASN A 78 -5.00 -7.33 -3.49
C ASN A 78 -3.71 -7.59 -2.69
N HIS A 79 -3.18 -6.58 -1.99
CA HIS A 79 -2.04 -6.71 -1.09
C HIS A 79 -2.28 -7.74 -0.01
N TYR A 80 -3.43 -7.72 0.67
CA TYR A 80 -3.76 -8.74 1.67
C TYR A 80 -3.80 -10.14 1.06
N ALA A 81 -4.40 -10.31 -0.11
CA ALA A 81 -4.47 -11.60 -0.79
C ALA A 81 -3.08 -12.12 -1.17
N THR A 82 -2.24 -11.28 -1.78
CA THR A 82 -0.88 -11.64 -2.22
C THR A 82 0.04 -11.90 -1.03
N LEU A 83 0.02 -11.06 0.00
CA LEU A 83 0.82 -11.29 1.21
C LEU A 83 0.37 -12.56 1.95
N HIS A 84 -0.94 -12.79 2.05
CA HIS A 84 -1.45 -14.03 2.64
C HIS A 84 -0.97 -15.27 1.87
N ASP A 85 -1.05 -15.25 0.54
CA ASP A 85 -0.57 -16.34 -0.30
C ASP A 85 0.94 -16.57 -0.15
N LEU A 86 1.74 -15.50 -0.22
CA LEU A 86 3.19 -15.52 -0.07
C LEU A 86 3.62 -16.11 1.29
N ILE A 87 3.03 -15.62 2.37
CA ILE A 87 3.34 -16.05 3.74
C ILE A 87 2.89 -17.50 3.94
N THR A 88 1.68 -17.86 3.50
CA THR A 88 1.14 -19.21 3.69
C THR A 88 1.99 -20.25 2.97
N LYS A 89 2.42 -19.98 1.73
CA LYS A 89 3.29 -20.86 0.95
C LYS A 89 4.67 -21.07 1.57
N ASN A 90 5.20 -20.07 2.27
CA ASN A 90 6.54 -20.10 2.85
C ASN A 90 6.56 -20.29 4.38
N LEU A 91 5.41 -20.53 5.01
CA LEU A 91 5.22 -20.47 6.46
C LEU A 91 6.22 -21.33 7.25
N GLU A 92 6.44 -22.57 6.81
CA GLU A 92 7.38 -23.48 7.48
C GLU A 92 8.83 -22.98 7.41
N LYS A 93 9.23 -22.47 6.25
CA LYS A 93 10.59 -21.93 6.03
C LYS A 93 10.80 -20.61 6.79
N ILE A 94 9.74 -19.80 6.91
CA ILE A 94 9.75 -18.56 7.71
C ILE A 94 9.86 -18.87 9.21
N LYS A 95 9.08 -19.84 9.72
CA LYS A 95 9.09 -20.22 11.15
C LYS A 95 10.34 -20.99 11.57
N LYS A 96 10.82 -21.88 10.70
CA LYS A 96 11.97 -22.75 10.94
C LYS A 96 12.98 -22.56 9.81
N PRO A 97 13.77 -21.47 9.83
CA PRO A 97 14.72 -21.17 8.76
C PRO A 97 15.89 -22.17 8.68
N ARG A 98 16.02 -23.06 9.67
CA ARG A 98 16.99 -24.16 9.68
C ARG A 98 16.24 -25.48 9.48
N THR A 99 16.64 -26.27 8.49
CA THR A 99 16.39 -27.71 8.56
C THR A 99 17.07 -28.23 9.81
N SER A 100 16.29 -28.71 10.77
CA SER A 100 16.83 -29.51 11.87
C SER A 100 17.42 -30.78 11.25
N ASN A 101 18.74 -30.84 11.10
CA ASN A 101 19.43 -32.09 10.77
C ASN A 101 19.36 -33.12 11.93
N ALA A 102 18.55 -32.89 12.96
CA ALA A 102 18.39 -33.79 14.10
C ALA A 102 17.54 -35.03 13.77
N ASP A 103 16.76 -35.04 12.67
CA ASP A 103 15.92 -36.19 12.30
C ASP A 103 16.65 -37.26 11.47
N THR A 104 17.93 -37.06 11.13
CA THR A 104 18.76 -38.05 10.43
C THR A 104 19.77 -38.77 11.34
N MET A 105 19.60 -38.70 12.66
CA MET A 105 20.49 -39.32 13.64
C MET A 105 19.81 -40.34 14.58
N TYR A 106 18.87 -41.13 14.05
CA TYR A 106 18.40 -42.37 14.68
C TYR A 106 18.14 -43.46 13.64
#